data_AF-A0AB34X0U0-F1
#
_entry.id   AF-A0AB34X0U0-F1
#
_cell.length_a   1.000
_cell.length_b   1.000
_cell.length_c   1.000
_cell.angle_alpha   90.00
_cell.angle_beta   90.00
_cell.angle_gamma   90.00
#
_symmetry.space_group_name_H-M   'P 1'
#
loop_
_entity.id
_entity.type
_entity.pdbx_description
1 polymer ?
#
loop_
_entity_poly.entity_id
_entity_poly.type
_entity_poly.pdbx_seq_one_letter_code
_entity_poly.pdbx_strand_id
1 'polypeptide(L)'
;MTSTFESKHPRARDGKFTGKYRAEAGLELSLEGQPDAENDFGRGQVVTLETLTEDSLNGRNFTTFAVPEVEDMEDGKWYVKEKVTEGGKLSKIEYATTQGTVTETYTLQGHLGEQNFFGYDRRPITADIGPSRITWNEKGEVDGEYYDCPQNVITDHFWASDDPLPVSMNRYLSGQVREESQYRIEYSDDTRELSQIVLQATTYHENGQVKSFSRERYGKSAFHSDEYLIEGEYDEQGNPIEMKYGSVGAGDPVYHRLGGPAIVRYENSKVAEKRFFVYGSEVSEEREKAMRPTW
;
A
#
# COMPACT_ATOMS: atom_id res chain seq x y z
N MET A 1 -48.84 19.45 11.94
CA MET A 1 -48.08 18.90 10.81
C MET A 1 -46.86 19.78 10.58
N THR A 2 -45.71 19.30 11.04
CA THR A 2 -44.37 19.58 10.53
C THR A 2 -43.45 18.64 11.31
N SER A 3 -43.01 17.56 10.67
CA SER A 3 -42.20 16.51 11.29
C SER A 3 -40.79 17.03 11.59
N THR A 4 -40.44 17.03 12.87
CA THR A 4 -39.16 17.43 13.49
C THR A 4 -38.06 16.35 13.38
N PHE A 5 -38.01 15.59 12.29
CA PHE A 5 -37.05 14.50 12.16
C PHE A 5 -35.64 14.98 11.75
N GLU A 6 -35.54 15.95 10.84
CA GLU A 6 -34.25 16.40 10.29
C GLU A 6 -33.41 17.24 11.26
N SER A 7 -34.00 17.86 12.27
CA SER A 7 -33.27 18.75 13.19
C SER A 7 -32.55 18.02 14.35
N LYS A 8 -32.71 16.70 14.48
CA LYS A 8 -32.09 15.88 15.55
C LYS A 8 -30.96 14.96 15.08
N HIS A 9 -30.68 14.92 13.78
CA HIS A 9 -29.65 14.06 13.18
C HIS A 9 -28.81 14.86 12.17
N PRO A 10 -27.77 15.58 12.62
CA PRO A 10 -26.86 16.27 11.72
C PRO A 10 -26.18 15.26 10.81
N ARG A 11 -26.35 15.41 9.50
CA ARG A 11 -25.66 14.62 8.48
C ARG A 11 -24.27 15.21 8.24
N ALA A 12 -23.26 14.36 8.02
CA ALA A 12 -22.01 14.79 7.40
C ALA A 12 -22.25 15.17 5.92
N ARG A 13 -21.30 15.86 5.28
CA ARG A 13 -21.42 16.42 3.91
C ARG A 13 -21.65 15.35 2.82
N ASP A 14 -21.46 14.08 3.16
CA ASP A 14 -21.64 12.88 2.36
C ASP A 14 -22.86 12.01 2.78
N GLY A 15 -23.61 12.44 3.81
CA GLY A 15 -24.90 11.85 4.16
C GLY A 15 -24.90 10.61 5.06
N LYS A 16 -23.78 10.22 5.69
CA LYS A 16 -23.69 8.97 6.49
C LYS A 16 -23.74 9.19 8.01
N PHE A 17 -24.26 8.19 8.74
CA PHE A 17 -24.40 8.19 10.20
C PHE A 17 -23.16 7.60 10.88
N THR A 18 -22.70 8.24 11.96
CA THR A 18 -21.52 7.85 12.74
C THR A 18 -21.84 6.70 13.73
N GLY A 19 -21.12 5.58 13.63
CA GLY A 19 -21.31 4.36 14.44
C GLY A 19 -20.79 4.44 15.88
N LYS A 20 -21.46 3.73 16.80
CA LYS A 20 -21.17 3.69 18.25
C LYS A 20 -20.79 2.26 18.70
N TYR A 21 -19.76 2.18 19.54
CA TYR A 21 -19.27 1.12 20.46
C TYR A 21 -19.99 -0.24 20.53
N ARG A 22 -19.21 -1.34 20.51
CA ARG A 22 -19.59 -2.67 21.00
C ARG A 22 -18.64 -3.13 22.11
N ALA A 23 -19.03 -2.89 23.35
CA ALA A 23 -18.56 -3.63 24.51
C ALA A 23 -19.77 -4.37 25.09
N GLU A 24 -19.50 -5.52 25.70
CA GLU A 24 -20.43 -6.43 26.40
C GLU A 24 -21.09 -7.51 25.53
N ALA A 25 -20.51 -8.71 25.55
CA ALA A 25 -21.21 -9.93 25.98
C ALA A 25 -20.23 -11.10 25.97
N GLY A 26 -19.98 -11.69 27.14
CA GLY A 26 -19.43 -13.03 27.23
C GLY A 26 -20.52 -14.06 26.88
N LEU A 27 -20.09 -15.14 26.20
CA LEU A 27 -20.79 -16.43 26.04
C LEU A 27 -22.13 -16.40 25.29
N GLU A 28 -22.18 -16.91 24.05
CA GLU A 28 -22.54 -18.30 23.73
C GLU A 28 -22.46 -18.52 22.20
N LEU A 29 -21.94 -19.69 21.83
CA LEU A 29 -21.93 -20.23 20.48
C LEU A 29 -23.35 -20.68 20.12
N SER A 30 -24.08 -19.82 19.43
CA SER A 30 -25.14 -20.10 18.45
C SER A 30 -25.73 -18.74 18.09
N LEU A 31 -26.16 -18.53 16.84
CA LEU A 31 -27.30 -17.65 16.48
C LEU A 31 -27.46 -17.60 14.96
N GLU A 32 -28.35 -18.46 14.46
CA GLU A 32 -29.16 -18.14 13.30
C GLU A 32 -29.82 -16.76 13.50
N GLY A 33 -29.78 -15.91 12.46
CA GLY A 33 -30.62 -14.71 12.38
C GLY A 33 -30.04 -13.40 12.93
N GLN A 34 -28.79 -13.04 12.62
CA GLN A 34 -28.39 -11.63 12.63
C GLN A 34 -28.67 -10.97 11.27
N PRO A 35 -29.28 -9.76 11.24
CA PRO A 35 -29.54 -9.02 10.01
C PRO A 35 -28.23 -8.46 9.45
N ASP A 36 -28.13 -8.47 8.12
CA ASP A 36 -27.07 -7.94 7.29
C ASP A 36 -26.54 -6.59 7.82
N ALA A 37 -25.31 -6.60 8.33
CA ALA A 37 -24.57 -5.37 8.52
C ALA A 37 -24.02 -4.98 7.14
N GLU A 38 -24.72 -4.08 6.45
CA GLU A 38 -24.17 -3.26 5.35
C GLU A 38 -22.97 -2.45 5.88
N ASN A 39 -21.81 -3.11 5.95
CA ASN A 39 -20.42 -2.62 5.99
C ASN A 39 -19.49 -3.72 6.53
N ASP A 40 -19.72 -4.99 6.18
CA ASP A 40 -18.69 -6.02 6.38
C ASP A 40 -17.60 -5.76 5.34
N PHE A 41 -16.41 -5.39 5.81
CA PHE A 41 -15.26 -4.85 5.05
C PHE A 41 -14.70 -5.84 4.01
N GLY A 42 -15.49 -6.16 2.99
CA GLY A 42 -15.18 -7.18 1.98
C GLY A 42 -15.36 -8.63 2.45
N ARG A 43 -15.92 -8.87 3.65
CA ARG A 43 -16.22 -10.24 4.10
C ARG A 43 -17.38 -10.83 3.32
N GLY A 44 -17.18 -12.03 2.81
CA GLY A 44 -18.26 -12.87 2.30
C GLY A 44 -19.12 -13.44 3.43
N GLN A 45 -20.20 -14.13 3.07
CA GLN A 45 -21.02 -14.88 4.01
C GLN A 45 -20.19 -15.97 4.68
N VAL A 46 -19.95 -15.84 5.99
CA VAL A 46 -19.16 -16.80 6.75
C VAL A 46 -19.95 -18.09 6.97
N VAL A 47 -19.32 -19.22 6.65
CA VAL A 47 -19.88 -20.57 6.85
C VAL A 47 -18.93 -21.40 7.70
N THR A 48 -19.47 -22.10 8.68
CA THR A 48 -18.72 -23.06 9.51
C THR A 48 -19.33 -24.44 9.33
N LEU A 49 -18.52 -25.42 8.95
CA LEU A 49 -18.92 -26.83 8.83
C LEU A 49 -18.52 -27.61 10.08
N GLU A 50 -18.57 -28.94 10.03
CA GLU A 50 -18.22 -29.75 11.19
C GLU A 50 -16.77 -29.53 11.68
N THR A 51 -16.58 -29.58 12.99
CA THR A 51 -15.25 -29.58 13.61
C THR A 51 -14.55 -30.89 13.31
N LEU A 52 -13.32 -30.81 12.80
CA LEU A 52 -12.47 -31.97 12.53
C LEU A 52 -11.53 -32.26 13.71
N THR A 53 -10.82 -31.24 14.20
CA THR A 53 -9.88 -31.39 15.31
C THR A 53 -9.94 -30.23 16.28
N GLU A 54 -9.62 -30.52 17.53
CA GLU A 54 -9.31 -29.55 18.57
C GLU A 54 -7.97 -29.94 19.18
N ASP A 55 -7.00 -29.03 19.12
CA ASP A 55 -5.65 -29.23 19.65
C ASP A 55 -5.23 -28.03 20.48
N SER A 56 -4.27 -28.23 21.39
CA SER A 56 -3.71 -27.18 22.22
C SER A 56 -2.19 -27.29 22.26
N LEU A 57 -1.51 -26.26 21.77
CA LEU A 57 -0.05 -26.17 21.77
C LEU A 57 0.41 -24.82 22.30
N ASN A 58 1.34 -24.83 23.27
CA ASN A 58 1.97 -23.61 23.82
C ASN A 58 0.96 -22.53 24.29
N GLY A 59 -0.16 -22.93 24.91
CA GLY A 59 -1.18 -22.00 25.41
C GLY A 59 -2.11 -21.43 24.33
N ARG A 60 -2.05 -21.97 23.11
CA ARG A 60 -2.96 -21.69 22.00
C ARG A 60 -3.84 -22.91 21.75
N ASN A 61 -5.14 -22.69 21.60
CA ASN A 61 -6.07 -23.72 21.15
C ASN A 61 -6.39 -23.51 19.68
N PHE A 62 -6.31 -24.58 18.91
CA PHE A 62 -6.56 -24.64 17.48
C PHE A 62 -7.81 -25.48 17.28
N THR A 63 -8.82 -24.94 16.62
CA THR A 63 -9.99 -25.68 16.15
C THR A 63 -9.95 -25.67 14.63
N THR A 64 -9.92 -26.85 14.02
CA THR A 64 -9.99 -26.99 12.56
C THR A 64 -11.37 -27.49 12.14
N PHE A 65 -11.84 -27.02 10.99
CA PHE A 65 -13.17 -27.33 10.48
C PHE A 65 -13.06 -27.95 9.10
N ALA A 66 -14.09 -28.71 8.73
CA ALA A 66 -14.25 -29.19 7.38
C ALA A 66 -14.42 -28.01 6.43
N VAL A 67 -13.86 -28.15 5.23
CA VAL A 67 -13.93 -27.16 4.15
C VAL A 67 -14.22 -27.93 2.87
N PRO A 68 -15.15 -27.48 2.02
CA PRO A 68 -15.39 -28.12 0.72
C PRO A 68 -14.16 -28.05 -0.18
N GLU A 69 -14.13 -28.87 -1.23
CA GLU A 69 -13.21 -28.63 -2.32
C GLU A 69 -13.58 -27.34 -3.06
N VAL A 70 -12.60 -26.70 -3.70
CA VAL A 70 -12.78 -25.39 -4.36
C VAL A 70 -13.93 -25.37 -5.36
N GLU A 71 -14.12 -26.46 -6.09
CA GLU A 71 -15.16 -26.61 -7.12
C GLU A 71 -16.58 -26.62 -6.54
N ASP A 72 -16.72 -26.95 -5.25
CA ASP A 72 -17.99 -27.03 -4.53
C ASP A 72 -18.24 -25.78 -3.66
N MET A 73 -17.30 -24.84 -3.61
CA MET A 73 -17.45 -23.59 -2.88
C MET A 73 -18.36 -22.61 -3.65
N GLU A 74 -19.21 -21.90 -2.92
CA GLU A 74 -20.03 -20.85 -3.51
C GLU A 74 -19.33 -19.49 -3.47
N ASP A 75 -19.44 -18.75 -4.57
CA ASP A 75 -18.91 -17.38 -4.65
C ASP A 75 -19.53 -16.49 -3.57
N GLY A 76 -18.66 -15.69 -2.93
CA GLY A 76 -19.06 -14.84 -1.82
C GLY A 76 -19.25 -15.57 -0.49
N LYS A 77 -19.05 -16.90 -0.40
CA LYS A 77 -19.00 -17.63 0.88
C LYS A 77 -17.56 -17.84 1.37
N TRP A 78 -17.38 -17.68 2.67
CA TRP A 78 -16.09 -17.82 3.34
C TRP A 78 -16.19 -18.93 4.38
N TYR A 79 -15.58 -20.07 4.07
CA TYR A 79 -15.62 -21.27 4.91
C TYR A 79 -14.55 -21.18 5.99
N VAL A 80 -14.93 -21.17 7.27
CA VAL A 80 -13.97 -21.19 8.37
C VAL A 80 -13.16 -22.49 8.28
N LYS A 81 -11.84 -22.37 8.18
CA LYS A 81 -10.90 -23.48 8.08
C LYS A 81 -10.21 -23.75 9.41
N GLU A 82 -9.75 -22.68 10.06
CA GLU A 82 -9.06 -22.75 11.35
C GLU A 82 -9.46 -21.56 12.22
N LYS A 83 -9.65 -21.82 13.51
CA LYS A 83 -9.81 -20.82 14.55
C LYS A 83 -8.73 -21.02 15.60
N VAL A 84 -8.01 -19.95 15.94
CA VAL A 84 -6.98 -19.97 16.99
C VAL A 84 -7.41 -19.07 18.13
N THR A 85 -7.31 -19.59 19.35
CA THR A 85 -7.48 -18.83 20.58
C THR A 85 -6.23 -18.88 21.42
N GLU A 86 -5.83 -17.77 22.04
CA GLU A 86 -4.66 -17.66 22.90
C GLU A 86 -5.07 -16.98 24.21
N GLY A 87 -4.79 -17.61 25.35
CA GLY A 87 -5.23 -17.08 26.66
C GLY A 87 -6.76 -16.94 26.78
N GLY A 88 -7.53 -17.77 26.07
CA GLY A 88 -8.99 -17.73 26.03
C GLY A 88 -9.59 -16.64 25.13
N LYS A 89 -8.77 -15.88 24.39
CA LYS A 89 -9.22 -14.86 23.45
C LYS A 89 -9.00 -15.30 22.01
N LEU A 90 -9.88 -14.88 21.10
CA LEU A 90 -9.68 -15.09 19.67
C LEU A 90 -8.44 -14.34 19.21
N SER A 91 -7.52 -15.03 18.55
CA SER A 91 -6.29 -14.43 18.01
C SER A 91 -6.22 -14.50 16.48
N LYS A 92 -6.74 -15.57 15.87
CA LYS A 92 -6.75 -15.75 14.41
C LYS A 92 -7.98 -16.52 13.94
N ILE A 93 -8.48 -16.18 12.75
CA ILE A 93 -9.34 -17.05 11.93
C ILE A 93 -8.73 -17.17 10.53
N GLU A 94 -8.69 -18.38 9.99
CA GLU A 94 -8.38 -18.64 8.58
C GLU A 94 -9.66 -19.11 7.87
N TYR A 95 -9.93 -18.52 6.72
CA TYR A 95 -11.06 -18.82 5.85
C TYR A 95 -10.55 -19.38 4.52
N ALA A 96 -11.32 -20.28 3.93
CA ALA A 96 -11.22 -20.66 2.53
C ALA A 96 -12.37 -20.03 1.74
N THR A 97 -12.05 -19.53 0.55
CA THR A 97 -12.95 -18.84 -0.38
C THR A 97 -12.70 -19.39 -1.79
N THR A 98 -13.52 -19.05 -2.78
CA THR A 98 -13.31 -19.42 -4.20
C THR A 98 -12.07 -18.77 -4.83
N GLN A 99 -11.50 -17.74 -4.20
CA GLN A 99 -10.31 -17.03 -4.68
C GLN A 99 -9.02 -17.45 -3.96
N GLY A 100 -9.12 -18.29 -2.93
CA GLY A 100 -8.01 -18.70 -2.09
C GLY A 100 -8.32 -18.57 -0.61
N THR A 101 -7.32 -18.26 0.21
CA THR A 101 -7.46 -18.19 1.67
C THR A 101 -7.43 -16.76 2.18
N VAL A 102 -8.26 -16.45 3.16
CA VAL A 102 -8.22 -15.19 3.91
C VAL A 102 -7.81 -15.48 5.34
N THR A 103 -6.88 -14.71 5.89
CA THR A 103 -6.48 -14.81 7.30
C THR A 103 -6.79 -13.52 8.01
N GLU A 104 -7.48 -13.62 9.13
CA GLU A 104 -7.76 -12.51 10.03
C GLU A 104 -7.01 -12.68 11.32
N THR A 105 -6.37 -11.62 11.80
CA THR A 105 -5.73 -11.58 13.10
C THR A 105 -6.36 -10.52 13.98
N TYR A 106 -6.49 -10.86 15.25
CA TYR A 106 -7.21 -10.08 16.23
C TYR A 106 -6.23 -9.57 17.30
N THR A 107 -6.43 -8.32 17.71
CA THR A 107 -5.65 -7.69 18.78
C THR A 107 -5.93 -8.38 20.12
N LEU A 108 -5.09 -8.12 21.13
CA LEU A 108 -5.29 -8.65 22.49
C LEU A 108 -6.61 -8.18 23.14
N GLN A 109 -7.19 -7.10 22.62
CA GLN A 109 -8.48 -6.54 23.01
C GLN A 109 -9.66 -7.20 22.28
N GLY A 110 -9.39 -8.04 21.27
CA GLY A 110 -10.39 -8.76 20.49
C GLY A 110 -10.91 -8.00 19.27
N HIS A 111 -10.27 -6.90 18.86
CA HIS A 111 -10.60 -6.17 17.64
C HIS A 111 -9.90 -6.82 16.45
N LEU A 112 -10.52 -6.80 15.27
CA LEU A 112 -9.82 -7.14 14.03
C LEU A 112 -8.68 -6.15 13.85
N GLY A 113 -7.44 -6.66 13.72
CA GLY A 113 -6.25 -5.83 13.51
C GLY A 113 -5.76 -5.90 12.07
N GLU A 114 -5.85 -7.06 11.44
CA GLU A 114 -5.36 -7.28 10.08
C GLU A 114 -6.13 -8.40 9.39
N GLN A 115 -6.28 -8.26 8.07
CA GLN A 115 -6.86 -9.24 7.17
C GLN A 115 -5.93 -9.38 5.96
N ASN A 116 -5.51 -10.60 5.65
CA ASN A 116 -4.61 -10.90 4.53
C ASN A 116 -5.32 -11.85 3.55
N PHE A 117 -5.12 -11.61 2.27
CA PHE A 117 -5.75 -12.34 1.18
C PHE A 117 -4.70 -13.03 0.33
N PHE A 118 -4.83 -14.35 0.19
CA PHE A 118 -3.89 -15.18 -0.57
C PHE A 118 -4.63 -16.01 -1.61
N GLY A 119 -4.03 -16.17 -2.79
CA GLY A 119 -4.45 -17.16 -3.77
C GLY A 119 -4.17 -18.60 -3.27
N TYR A 120 -4.67 -19.59 -4.00
CA TYR A 120 -4.47 -21.01 -3.65
C TYR A 120 -3.00 -21.46 -3.68
N ASP A 121 -2.15 -20.76 -4.42
CA ASP A 121 -0.70 -20.96 -4.43
C ASP A 121 0.00 -20.38 -3.18
N ARG A 122 -0.78 -19.86 -2.24
CA ARG A 122 -0.36 -19.20 -0.99
C ARG A 122 0.47 -17.94 -1.24
N ARG A 123 0.36 -17.35 -2.43
CA ARG A 123 0.88 -16.01 -2.71
C ARG A 123 -0.21 -14.98 -2.46
N PRO A 124 0.13 -13.73 -2.12
CA PRO A 124 -0.85 -12.67 -1.99
C PRO A 124 -1.70 -12.53 -3.26
N ILE A 125 -3.00 -12.23 -3.11
CA ILE A 125 -3.83 -11.93 -4.29
C ILE A 125 -3.33 -10.67 -4.98
N THR A 126 -3.59 -10.59 -6.28
CA THR A 126 -3.10 -9.55 -7.15
C THR A 126 -4.00 -8.31 -7.10
N ALA A 127 -3.42 -7.13 -7.38
CA ALA A 127 -4.08 -5.84 -7.27
C ALA A 127 -5.36 -5.69 -8.14
N ASP A 128 -5.48 -6.46 -9.23
CA ASP A 128 -6.67 -6.52 -10.09
C ASP A 128 -7.88 -7.22 -9.43
N ILE A 129 -7.65 -8.03 -8.40
CA ILE A 129 -8.68 -8.73 -7.64
C ILE A 129 -9.09 -7.93 -6.40
N GLY A 130 -8.12 -7.27 -5.74
CA GLY A 130 -8.37 -6.48 -4.53
C GLY A 130 -7.11 -6.26 -3.69
N PRO A 131 -7.24 -5.69 -2.48
CA PRO A 131 -6.12 -5.55 -1.58
C PRO A 131 -5.62 -6.93 -1.12
N SER A 132 -4.31 -7.13 -1.13
CA SER A 132 -3.67 -8.31 -0.54
C SER A 132 -3.68 -8.27 0.99
N ARG A 133 -3.77 -7.07 1.58
CA ARG A 133 -3.87 -6.88 3.02
C ARG A 133 -4.67 -5.64 3.38
N ILE A 134 -5.43 -5.71 4.46
CA ILE A 134 -6.09 -4.57 5.10
C ILE A 134 -5.70 -4.56 6.58
N THR A 135 -5.45 -3.38 7.14
CA THR A 135 -5.15 -3.19 8.57
C THR A 135 -6.18 -2.26 9.21
N TRP A 136 -6.42 -2.42 10.51
CA TRP A 136 -7.33 -1.60 11.29
C TRP A 136 -6.64 -1.01 12.51
N ASN A 137 -7.02 0.21 12.88
CA ASN A 137 -6.56 0.87 14.08
C ASN A 137 -7.29 0.38 15.34
N GLU A 138 -6.87 0.83 16.52
CA GLU A 138 -7.48 0.44 17.81
C GLU A 138 -8.97 0.83 17.96
N LYS A 139 -9.48 1.73 17.11
CA LYS A 139 -10.89 2.14 17.09
C LYS A 139 -11.74 1.29 16.15
N GLY A 140 -11.12 0.35 15.41
CA GLY A 140 -11.78 -0.49 14.42
C GLY A 140 -12.02 0.20 13.08
N GLU A 141 -11.28 1.27 12.78
CA GLU A 141 -11.30 1.96 11.49
C GLU A 141 -10.15 1.43 10.62
N VAL A 142 -10.34 1.31 9.31
CA VAL A 142 -9.31 0.83 8.37
C VAL A 142 -8.13 1.80 8.36
N ASP A 143 -6.94 1.34 8.78
CA ASP A 143 -5.71 2.12 8.82
C ASP A 143 -4.92 2.07 7.51
N GLY A 144 -5.07 0.97 6.74
CA GLY A 144 -4.35 0.76 5.50
C GLY A 144 -4.98 -0.32 4.62
N GLU A 145 -5.03 -0.06 3.32
CA GLU A 145 -5.27 -1.07 2.27
C GLU A 145 -4.00 -1.24 1.45
N TYR A 146 -3.49 -2.46 1.32
CA TYR A 146 -2.25 -2.81 0.64
C TYR A 146 -2.56 -3.69 -0.55
N TYR A 147 -1.98 -3.40 -1.71
CA TYR A 147 -2.13 -4.17 -2.94
C TYR A 147 -0.78 -4.81 -3.28
N ASP A 148 -0.78 -6.07 -3.73
CA ASP A 148 0.44 -6.74 -4.22
C ASP A 148 0.36 -6.94 -5.73
N CYS A 149 1.47 -6.73 -6.42
CA CYS A 149 1.60 -6.90 -7.86
C CYS A 149 2.71 -7.93 -8.14
N PRO A 150 2.37 -9.12 -8.68
CA PRO A 150 3.34 -10.20 -8.82
C PRO A 150 4.53 -9.86 -9.71
N GLN A 151 5.71 -10.32 -9.29
CA GLN A 151 6.98 -10.10 -9.97
C GLN A 151 7.06 -10.66 -11.41
N ASN A 152 6.22 -11.62 -11.78
CA ASN A 152 6.16 -12.15 -13.15
C ASN A 152 5.35 -11.27 -14.11
N VAL A 153 4.33 -10.55 -13.62
CA VAL A 153 3.68 -9.47 -14.38
C VAL A 153 4.68 -8.34 -14.63
N ILE A 154 5.55 -8.09 -13.64
CA ILE A 154 6.62 -7.10 -13.71
C ILE A 154 7.60 -7.40 -14.85
N THR A 155 8.07 -8.64 -15.03
CA THR A 155 9.05 -8.97 -16.10
C THR A 155 8.48 -8.94 -17.52
N ASP A 156 7.21 -9.28 -17.71
CA ASP A 156 6.60 -9.31 -19.05
C ASP A 156 6.12 -7.92 -19.49
N HIS A 157 5.60 -7.08 -18.57
CA HIS A 157 5.36 -5.67 -18.86
C HIS A 157 6.66 -4.87 -19.03
N PHE A 158 7.74 -5.24 -18.33
CA PHE A 158 9.05 -4.57 -18.39
C PHE A 158 9.62 -4.46 -19.81
N TRP A 159 9.28 -5.39 -20.71
CA TRP A 159 9.71 -5.36 -22.11
C TRP A 159 8.64 -4.84 -23.09
N ALA A 160 7.42 -4.57 -22.62
CA ALA A 160 6.26 -4.29 -23.46
C ALA A 160 5.67 -2.87 -23.30
N SER A 161 5.94 -2.16 -22.20
CA SER A 161 5.42 -0.80 -21.96
C SER A 161 6.43 0.10 -21.23
N ASP A 162 6.33 1.41 -21.49
CA ASP A 162 7.03 2.48 -20.77
C ASP A 162 6.23 3.00 -19.55
N ASP A 163 4.99 2.51 -19.36
CA ASP A 163 4.12 2.94 -18.27
C ASP A 163 4.63 2.41 -16.92
N PRO A 164 4.55 3.23 -15.85
CA PRO A 164 4.89 2.76 -14.50
C PRO A 164 3.97 1.64 -14.05
N LEU A 165 4.56 0.61 -13.47
CA LEU A 165 3.83 -0.49 -12.89
C LEU A 165 3.62 -0.25 -11.40
N PRO A 166 2.38 -0.04 -10.93
CA PRO A 166 2.12 0.01 -9.48
C PRO A 166 2.46 -1.35 -8.88
N VAL A 167 3.36 -1.36 -7.89
CA VAL A 167 3.78 -2.55 -7.14
C VAL A 167 3.02 -2.66 -5.83
N SER A 168 2.82 -1.52 -5.17
CA SER A 168 1.93 -1.42 -4.04
C SER A 168 1.19 -0.09 -4.04
N MET A 169 -0.01 -0.09 -3.49
CA MET A 169 -0.74 1.13 -3.18
C MET A 169 -1.18 1.02 -1.72
N ASN A 170 -1.04 2.10 -0.96
CA ASN A 170 -1.38 2.21 0.44
C ASN A 170 -2.33 3.40 0.61
N ARG A 171 -3.52 3.15 1.15
CA ARG A 171 -4.51 4.20 1.46
C ARG A 171 -4.66 4.33 2.96
N TYR A 172 -4.30 5.48 3.51
CA TYR A 172 -4.36 5.74 4.95
C TYR A 172 -5.63 6.49 5.34
N LEU A 173 -6.06 6.36 6.61
CA LEU A 173 -7.18 7.11 7.21
C LEU A 173 -7.07 8.62 7.08
N SER A 174 -5.84 9.14 7.00
CA SER A 174 -5.57 10.57 6.76
C SER A 174 -5.99 11.04 5.36
N GLY A 175 -6.50 10.16 4.49
CA GLY A 175 -6.73 10.47 3.08
C GLY A 175 -5.44 10.48 2.26
N GLN A 176 -4.28 10.30 2.92
CA GLN A 176 -3.00 10.17 2.24
C GLN A 176 -2.97 8.86 1.46
N VAL A 177 -2.65 8.96 0.18
CA VAL A 177 -2.34 7.79 -0.65
C VAL A 177 -0.83 7.76 -0.85
N ARG A 178 -0.23 6.60 -0.60
CA ARG A 178 1.15 6.31 -0.95
C ARG A 178 1.18 5.14 -1.92
N GLU A 179 1.74 5.37 -3.09
CA GLU A 179 1.93 4.36 -4.12
C GLU A 179 3.42 4.05 -4.26
N GLU A 180 3.77 2.80 -4.41
CA GLU A 180 5.10 2.39 -4.85
C GLU A 180 4.96 1.79 -6.24
N SER A 181 5.60 2.40 -7.23
CA SER A 181 5.58 1.93 -8.61
C SER A 181 7.00 1.65 -9.11
N GLN A 182 7.16 0.64 -9.95
CA GLN A 182 8.41 0.37 -10.65
C GLN A 182 8.39 1.06 -12.02
N TYR A 183 9.48 1.78 -12.30
CA TYR A 183 9.68 2.49 -13.56
C TYR A 183 10.85 1.87 -14.30
N ARG A 184 10.70 1.70 -15.62
CA ARG A 184 11.82 1.50 -16.53
C ARG A 184 12.41 2.86 -16.86
N ILE A 185 13.70 3.03 -16.63
CA ILE A 185 14.46 4.17 -17.11
C ILE A 185 15.42 3.66 -18.16
N GLU A 186 15.23 4.11 -19.38
CA GLU A 186 16.16 3.90 -20.48
C GLU A 186 17.12 5.08 -20.58
N TYR A 187 18.39 4.77 -20.82
CA TYR A 187 19.37 5.77 -21.20
C TYR A 187 20.29 5.21 -22.28
N SER A 188 20.66 6.08 -23.20
CA SER A 188 21.73 5.84 -24.17
C SER A 188 22.92 6.68 -23.77
N ASP A 189 24.07 6.05 -23.54
CA ASP A 189 25.35 6.73 -23.73
C ASP A 189 25.94 6.37 -25.10
N ASP A 190 27.02 7.04 -25.51
CA ASP A 190 27.69 6.83 -26.81
C ASP A 190 28.18 5.39 -27.03
N THR A 191 28.13 4.54 -25.99
CA THR A 191 28.68 3.18 -26.02
C THR A 191 27.62 2.09 -25.84
N ARG A 192 26.51 2.32 -25.12
CA ARG A 192 25.42 1.35 -24.91
C ARG A 192 24.06 2.01 -24.60
N GLU A 193 23.00 1.38 -25.08
CA GLU A 193 21.64 1.52 -24.52
C GLU A 193 21.55 0.64 -23.27
N LEU A 194 21.21 1.24 -22.14
CA LEU A 194 21.04 0.57 -20.86
C LEU A 194 19.65 0.91 -20.32
N SER A 195 18.94 -0.11 -19.85
CA SER A 195 17.65 0.03 -19.18
C SER A 195 17.76 -0.45 -17.74
N GLN A 196 17.23 0.32 -16.80
CA GLN A 196 17.19 -0.05 -15.38
C GLN A 196 15.78 0.09 -14.79
N ILE A 197 15.47 -0.76 -13.82
CA ILE A 197 14.28 -0.65 -12.97
C ILE A 197 14.61 0.20 -11.75
N VAL A 198 13.83 1.25 -11.51
CA VAL A 198 13.81 1.96 -10.22
C VAL A 198 12.47 1.76 -9.54
N LEU A 199 12.48 1.76 -8.22
CA LEU A 199 11.27 1.86 -7.42
C LEU A 199 11.03 3.35 -7.16
N GLN A 200 9.81 3.83 -7.35
CA GLN A 200 9.39 5.17 -6.98
C GLN A 200 8.29 5.06 -5.94
N ALA A 201 8.55 5.59 -4.75
CA ALA A 201 7.53 5.85 -3.76
C ALA A 201 6.93 7.24 -4.02
N THR A 202 5.64 7.30 -4.31
CA THR A 202 4.87 8.52 -4.57
C THR A 202 3.86 8.71 -3.46
N THR A 203 3.78 9.91 -2.90
CA THR A 203 2.72 10.31 -1.97
C THR A 203 1.85 11.35 -2.65
N TYR A 204 0.54 11.27 -2.42
CA TYR A 204 -0.44 12.20 -2.97
C TYR A 204 -1.08 13.06 -1.87
N HIS A 205 -1.50 14.26 -2.25
CA HIS A 205 -2.45 15.09 -1.50
C HIS A 205 -3.85 14.47 -1.58
N GLU A 206 -4.74 14.87 -0.68
CA GLU A 206 -6.14 14.37 -0.65
C GLU A 206 -6.89 14.62 -1.97
N ASN A 207 -6.50 15.66 -2.72
CA ASN A 207 -7.07 15.99 -4.03
C ASN A 207 -6.53 15.13 -5.19
N GLY A 208 -5.66 14.17 -4.92
CA GLY A 208 -5.03 13.27 -5.89
C GLY A 208 -3.82 13.87 -6.62
N GLN A 209 -3.42 15.11 -6.35
CA GLN A 209 -2.16 15.67 -6.87
C GLN A 209 -0.96 15.03 -6.17
N VAL A 210 0.14 14.88 -6.89
CA VAL A 210 1.40 14.40 -6.30
C VAL A 210 1.82 15.41 -5.23
N LYS A 211 2.15 14.89 -4.04
CA LYS A 211 2.71 15.65 -2.91
C LYS A 211 4.22 15.53 -2.89
N SER A 212 4.71 14.31 -3.02
CA SER A 212 6.13 14.04 -3.14
C SER A 212 6.38 12.72 -3.83
N PHE A 213 7.58 12.54 -4.35
CA PHE A 213 8.06 11.22 -4.71
C PHE A 213 9.56 11.10 -4.41
N SER A 214 10.00 9.88 -4.17
CA SER A 214 11.40 9.51 -4.07
C SER A 214 11.66 8.25 -4.88
N ARG A 215 12.79 8.20 -5.56
CA ARG A 215 13.22 7.04 -6.33
C ARG A 215 14.35 6.35 -5.63
N GLU A 216 14.32 5.03 -5.63
CA GLU A 216 15.35 4.20 -5.06
C GLU A 216 15.64 3.00 -5.98
N ARG A 217 16.82 2.42 -5.77
CA ARG A 217 17.35 1.36 -6.60
C ARG A 217 16.63 0.05 -6.33
N TYR A 218 16.19 -0.61 -7.38
CA TYR A 218 15.81 -2.03 -7.31
C TYR A 218 16.98 -2.92 -7.78
N GLY A 219 17.49 -3.80 -6.93
CA GLY A 219 18.52 -4.80 -7.30
C GLY A 219 19.98 -4.34 -7.20
N LYS A 220 20.90 -4.97 -7.98
CA LYS A 220 22.38 -4.92 -7.81
C LYS A 220 23.19 -4.09 -8.82
N SER A 221 22.58 -3.36 -9.76
CA SER A 221 23.33 -2.44 -10.66
C SER A 221 23.31 -0.99 -10.15
N ALA A 222 24.49 -0.39 -10.00
CA ALA A 222 24.60 1.02 -9.56
C ALA A 222 24.18 1.95 -10.70
N PHE A 223 23.33 2.91 -10.37
CA PHE A 223 22.94 4.01 -11.25
C PHE A 223 24.03 5.08 -11.25
N HIS A 224 24.43 5.54 -12.42
CA HIS A 224 25.29 6.71 -12.61
C HIS A 224 24.83 7.46 -13.87
N SER A 225 23.64 8.07 -13.83
CA SER A 225 23.31 9.10 -14.82
C SER A 225 23.33 10.46 -14.13
N ASP A 226 23.99 11.42 -14.76
CA ASP A 226 24.29 12.73 -14.19
C ASP A 226 23.11 13.70 -14.25
N GLU A 227 21.90 13.30 -14.65
CA GLU A 227 20.82 14.25 -14.96
C GLU A 227 19.41 13.84 -14.51
N TYR A 228 19.28 12.86 -13.61
CA TYR A 228 17.96 12.32 -13.30
C TYR A 228 17.35 12.90 -12.03
N LEU A 229 16.06 13.24 -12.11
CA LEU A 229 15.27 13.68 -10.95
C LEU A 229 14.98 12.48 -10.05
N ILE A 230 15.52 12.47 -8.84
CA ILE A 230 15.41 11.34 -7.91
C ILE A 230 14.45 11.63 -6.76
N GLU A 231 14.22 12.89 -6.44
CA GLU A 231 13.22 13.32 -5.45
C GLU A 231 12.53 14.59 -5.94
N GLY A 232 11.23 14.70 -5.66
CA GLY A 232 10.44 15.89 -5.94
C GLY A 232 9.37 16.11 -4.88
N GLU A 233 9.14 17.37 -4.52
CA GLU A 233 8.08 17.82 -3.63
C GLU A 233 7.22 18.88 -4.31
N TYR A 234 5.92 18.83 -4.06
CA TYR A 234 4.92 19.66 -4.75
C TYR A 234 3.85 20.16 -3.77
N ASP A 235 3.33 21.36 -4.04
CA ASP A 235 2.18 21.91 -3.33
C ASP A 235 0.86 21.24 -3.77
N GLU A 236 -0.24 21.58 -3.11
CA GLU A 236 -1.57 21.02 -3.42
C GLU A 236 -2.07 21.35 -4.84
N GLN A 237 -1.48 22.36 -5.49
CA GLN A 237 -1.80 22.76 -6.86
C GLN A 237 -0.90 22.07 -7.89
N GLY A 238 0.05 21.23 -7.45
CA GLY A 238 1.01 20.55 -8.30
C GLY A 238 2.20 21.41 -8.72
N ASN A 239 2.41 22.58 -8.09
CA ASN A 239 3.62 23.36 -8.35
C ASN A 239 4.80 22.75 -7.59
N PRO A 240 6.00 22.71 -8.19
CA PRO A 240 7.18 22.20 -7.51
C PRO A 240 7.55 23.11 -6.32
N ILE A 241 7.96 22.48 -5.21
CA ILE A 241 8.52 23.10 -4.00
C ILE A 241 10.03 22.84 -3.97
N GLU A 242 10.44 21.59 -4.14
CA GLU A 242 11.85 21.19 -4.16
C GLU A 242 12.06 20.05 -5.17
N MET A 243 13.13 20.13 -5.96
CA MET A 243 13.48 19.14 -6.97
C MET A 243 14.95 18.76 -6.81
N LYS A 244 15.24 17.46 -6.66
CA LYS A 244 16.60 16.96 -6.47
C LYS A 244 17.01 15.98 -7.55
N TYR A 245 18.15 16.25 -8.15
CA TYR A 245 18.75 15.49 -9.23
C TYR A 245 20.00 14.77 -8.74
N GLY A 246 20.22 13.56 -9.24
CA GLY A 246 21.39 12.79 -8.88
C GLY A 246 21.26 11.32 -9.21
N SER A 247 22.01 10.52 -8.46
CA SER A 247 22.12 9.09 -8.64
C SER A 247 21.67 8.30 -7.42
N VAL A 248 20.97 7.19 -7.66
CA VAL A 248 20.47 6.27 -6.62
C VAL A 248 21.26 4.95 -6.65
N GLY A 249 22.13 4.77 -5.65
CA GLY A 249 23.05 3.63 -5.54
C GLY A 249 22.57 2.55 -4.58
N ALA A 250 23.50 1.71 -4.12
CA ALA A 250 23.27 0.75 -3.02
C ALA A 250 23.26 1.40 -1.62
N GLY A 251 23.36 2.73 -1.56
CA GLY A 251 23.44 3.53 -0.34
C GLY A 251 22.72 4.86 -0.54
N ASP A 252 23.03 5.85 0.30
CA ASP A 252 22.37 7.15 0.29
C ASP A 252 22.37 7.81 -1.10
N PRO A 253 21.30 8.55 -1.46
CA PRO A 253 21.26 9.28 -2.72
C PRO A 253 22.45 10.24 -2.84
N VAL A 254 23.09 10.23 -4.00
CA VAL A 254 24.20 11.13 -4.31
C VAL A 254 23.69 12.21 -5.25
N TYR A 255 23.49 13.42 -4.74
CA TYR A 255 23.05 14.56 -5.54
C TYR A 255 24.14 14.97 -6.53
N HIS A 256 23.76 15.07 -7.79
CA HIS A 256 24.67 15.41 -8.87
C HIS A 256 23.87 15.93 -10.06
N ARG A 257 24.35 16.99 -10.69
CA ARG A 257 23.86 17.38 -12.02
C ARG A 257 24.92 18.08 -12.85
N LEU A 258 25.22 17.56 -14.04
CA LEU A 258 26.01 18.29 -15.02
C LEU A 258 25.06 19.17 -15.85
N GLY A 259 25.48 20.40 -16.15
CA GLY A 259 24.67 21.32 -16.95
C GLY A 259 23.65 22.14 -16.15
N GLY A 260 23.55 21.96 -14.83
CA GLY A 260 22.58 22.71 -14.01
C GLY A 260 22.65 22.41 -12.51
N PRO A 261 21.76 23.03 -11.71
CA PRO A 261 21.68 22.79 -10.28
C PRO A 261 21.16 21.38 -9.99
N ALA A 262 21.77 20.70 -9.02
CA ALA A 262 21.33 19.40 -8.55
C ALA A 262 20.17 19.53 -7.54
N ILE A 263 20.04 20.65 -6.84
CA ILE A 263 18.87 20.94 -6.00
C ILE A 263 18.30 22.29 -6.39
N VAL A 264 17.00 22.35 -6.62
CA VAL A 264 16.27 23.58 -6.93
C VAL A 264 15.09 23.71 -5.98
N ARG A 265 15.01 24.83 -5.27
CA ARG A 265 13.85 25.18 -4.44
C ARG A 265 13.06 26.31 -5.08
N TYR A 266 11.75 26.22 -4.89
CA TYR A 266 10.78 27.15 -5.42
C TYR A 266 9.99 27.79 -4.28
N GLU A 267 9.77 29.10 -4.38
CA GLU A 267 8.84 29.84 -3.55
C GLU A 267 7.88 30.60 -4.46
N ASN A 268 6.56 30.43 -4.25
CA ASN A 268 5.54 31.04 -5.10
C ASN A 268 5.77 30.77 -6.60
N SER A 269 6.09 29.51 -6.94
CA SER A 269 6.39 29.04 -8.30
C SER A 269 7.59 29.72 -8.99
N LYS A 270 8.48 30.37 -8.22
CA LYS A 270 9.73 30.96 -8.72
C LYS A 270 10.92 30.32 -8.05
N VAL A 271 12.01 30.15 -8.81
CA VAL A 271 13.26 29.61 -8.26
C VAL A 271 13.78 30.56 -7.18
N ALA A 272 13.83 30.07 -5.95
CA ALA A 272 14.31 30.78 -4.78
C ALA A 272 15.77 30.39 -4.46
N GLU A 273 16.11 29.11 -4.65
CA GLU A 273 17.44 28.58 -4.33
C GLU A 273 17.92 27.61 -5.40
N LYS A 274 19.22 27.66 -5.69
CA LYS A 274 19.93 26.71 -6.55
C LYS A 274 21.18 26.23 -5.84
N ARG A 275 21.36 24.92 -5.74
CA ARG A 275 22.60 24.31 -5.22
C ARG A 275 23.19 23.39 -6.27
N PHE A 276 24.50 23.48 -6.44
CA PHE A 276 25.25 22.76 -7.47
C PHE A 276 26.10 21.69 -6.82
N PHE A 277 26.08 20.49 -7.40
CA PHE A 277 26.85 19.37 -6.89
C PHE A 277 27.58 18.70 -8.04
N VAL A 278 28.85 18.38 -7.83
CA VAL A 278 29.71 17.62 -8.75
C VAL A 278 30.22 16.38 -8.01
N TYR A 279 29.88 15.19 -8.51
CA TYR A 279 30.16 13.89 -7.87
C TYR A 279 29.85 13.83 -6.37
N GLY A 280 28.66 14.32 -5.98
CA GLY A 280 28.20 14.31 -4.57
C GLY A 280 28.77 15.42 -3.68
N SER A 281 29.68 16.25 -4.20
CA SER A 281 30.24 17.38 -3.46
C SER A 281 29.58 18.68 -3.90
N GLU A 282 29.11 19.48 -2.95
CA GLU A 282 28.58 20.81 -3.24
C GLU A 282 29.68 21.73 -3.76
N VAL A 283 29.38 22.46 -4.83
CA VAL A 283 30.31 23.37 -5.51
C VAL A 283 29.61 24.69 -5.85
N SER A 284 30.39 25.72 -6.21
CA SER A 284 29.81 26.94 -6.77
C SER A 284 29.32 26.74 -8.20
N GLU A 285 28.45 27.64 -8.67
CA GLU A 285 27.95 27.62 -10.06
C GLU A 285 29.09 27.75 -11.08
N GLU A 286 30.09 28.59 -10.81
CA GLU A 286 31.25 28.76 -11.69
C GLU A 286 32.07 27.47 -11.78
N ARG A 287 32.20 26.76 -10.65
CA ARG A 287 32.93 25.48 -10.62
C ARG A 287 32.17 24.39 -11.36
N GLU A 288 30.85 24.31 -11.23
CA GLU A 288 30.03 23.40 -12.04
C GLU A 288 30.22 23.68 -13.55
N LYS A 289 30.07 24.95 -13.95
CA LYS A 289 30.23 25.35 -15.36
C LYS A 289 31.60 25.01 -15.92
N ALA A 290 32.65 25.13 -15.11
CA ALA A 290 34.02 24.79 -15.51
C ALA A 290 34.27 23.28 -15.68
N MET A 291 33.41 22.43 -15.11
CA MET A 291 33.50 20.97 -15.24
C MET A 291 32.73 20.43 -16.45
N ARG A 292 32.01 21.29 -17.19
CA ARG A 292 31.32 20.90 -18.41
C ARG A 292 32.35 20.48 -19.47
N PRO A 293 32.28 19.26 -20.02
CA PRO A 293 33.07 18.93 -21.19
C PRO A 293 32.65 19.86 -22.34
N THR A 294 33.60 20.65 -22.85
CA THR A 294 33.42 21.41 -24.09
C THR A 294 33.38 20.40 -25.23
N TRP A 295 32.19 20.13 -25.75
CA TRP A 295 31.99 19.43 -27.02
C TRP A 295 31.79 20.45 -28.14
#